data_AF-A0A7Y1LD21-F1
#
_entry.id   AF-A0A7Y1LD21-F1
#
_cell.length_a   1.000
_cell.length_b   1.000
_cell.length_c   1.000
_cell.angle_alpha   90.00
_cell.angle_beta   90.00
_cell.angle_gamma   90.00
#
_symmetry.space_group_name_H-M   'P 1'
#
loop_
_entity.id
_entity.type
_entity.pdbx_description
1 polymer ?
#
loop_
_entity_poly.entity_id
_entity_poly.type
_entity_poly.pdbx_seq_one_letter_code
_entity_poly.pdbx_strand_id
1 'polypeptide(L)'
;MLDNQGLAGSTGNIGNLYYVRLNTPLGKFYKIGFTTMKSVNDRLAFQGTGDEKYIDEVLYFQFRLGAYGLEQSLHSYFSDKAAFGKYSAYIDMPLPRNGQSELYYDDVLELDGKFTPAQADFSRKAVELAIAKRTYTSEIWAKRIIALNKVVLSSLMALAKVIGWSIKSVQSAIGTKTTGQELPPSVLETHNRAKLFIAELKHDQAIKRIRTHREIKIFFLIDAFSNRDFEKFKDLVNIKELGQDIANSLALDLQMFSDYLCIPNNCCMFTLMEHMNHSNCHELITKPAVDSYIPMIEEFITTRKISDMSIHIPDDPIYAIDPGYDGCDLSFNDYFGAQEFIGLLECSYISKTPFKHDDTKATVEFSIELEDKLTAERFWVVVVVSFKNKMLRLTFPNLNESIRAYQTQRKHNSLTMDQ
;
A
#
# COMPACT_ATOMS: atom_id res chain seq x y z
N MET A 1 -31.55 -15.21 -19.20
CA MET A 1 -32.68 -14.27 -19.06
C MET A 1 -32.20 -13.13 -18.18
N LEU A 2 -31.71 -12.06 -18.82
CA LEU A 2 -31.31 -10.82 -18.17
C LEU A 2 -32.53 -9.91 -18.19
N ASP A 3 -32.99 -9.52 -17.01
CA ASP A 3 -34.15 -8.65 -16.85
C ASP A 3 -33.79 -7.23 -17.28
N ASN A 4 -34.13 -6.93 -18.54
CA ASN A 4 -34.13 -5.61 -19.15
C ASN A 4 -35.44 -4.89 -18.79
N GLN A 5 -35.62 -4.53 -17.52
CA GLN A 5 -36.69 -3.61 -17.10
C GLN A 5 -36.13 -2.51 -16.21
N GLY A 6 -35.72 -1.42 -16.86
CA GLY A 6 -35.28 -0.18 -16.24
C GLY A 6 -35.05 0.89 -17.31
N LEU A 7 -36.16 1.44 -17.82
CA LEU A 7 -36.19 2.40 -18.92
C LEU A 7 -35.37 3.67 -18.69
N ALA A 8 -34.90 4.19 -19.83
CA ALA A 8 -34.22 5.46 -20.08
C ALA A 8 -34.77 6.67 -19.30
N GLY A 9 -33.85 7.33 -18.58
CA GLY A 9 -34.04 8.60 -17.87
C GLY A 9 -32.94 8.92 -16.84
N SER A 10 -32.13 7.92 -16.45
CA SER A 10 -31.25 7.98 -15.26
C SER A 10 -29.74 8.05 -15.57
N THR A 11 -29.32 8.63 -16.70
CA THR A 11 -27.89 8.88 -16.98
C THR A 11 -27.21 9.77 -15.92
N GLY A 12 -27.99 10.47 -15.10
CA GLY A 12 -27.50 11.34 -14.01
C GLY A 12 -26.74 10.63 -12.88
N ASN A 13 -26.67 9.30 -12.85
CA ASN A 13 -26.00 8.56 -11.78
C ASN A 13 -24.58 8.07 -12.11
N ILE A 14 -24.07 8.22 -13.34
CA ILE A 14 -22.77 7.68 -13.73
C ILE A 14 -21.77 8.82 -13.97
N GLY A 15 -20.59 8.75 -13.35
CA GLY A 15 -19.54 9.74 -13.54
C GLY A 15 -18.51 9.69 -12.43
N ASN A 16 -17.77 10.77 -12.24
CA ASN A 16 -16.70 10.88 -11.26
C ASN A 16 -17.20 11.53 -9.98
N LEU A 17 -17.03 10.84 -8.85
CA LEU A 17 -17.09 11.43 -7.53
C LEU A 17 -15.72 12.06 -7.25
N TYR A 18 -15.72 13.28 -6.73
CA TYR A 18 -14.48 13.98 -6.40
C TYR A 18 -14.50 14.61 -5.03
N TYR A 19 -13.31 14.70 -4.45
CA TYR A 19 -13.04 15.42 -3.21
C TYR A 19 -11.77 16.25 -3.40
N VAL A 20 -11.89 17.55 -3.17
CA VAL A 20 -10.82 18.51 -3.48
C VAL A 20 -10.62 19.49 -2.33
N ARG A 21 -9.36 19.77 -2.02
CA ARG A 21 -8.96 20.88 -1.16
C ARG A 21 -8.81 22.13 -2.00
N LEU A 22 -9.43 23.21 -1.54
CA LEU A 22 -9.43 24.51 -2.17
C LEU A 22 -8.68 25.51 -1.30
N ASN A 23 -7.88 26.37 -1.93
CA ASN A 23 -7.22 27.51 -1.29
C ASN A 23 -7.86 28.81 -1.80
N THR A 24 -8.80 29.35 -1.02
CA THR A 24 -9.58 30.53 -1.38
C THR A 24 -9.08 31.78 -0.63
N PRO A 25 -9.50 33.00 -1.00
CA PRO A 25 -9.20 34.20 -0.22
C PRO A 25 -9.71 34.17 1.22
N LEU A 26 -10.71 33.33 1.52
CA LEU A 26 -11.25 33.15 2.87
C LEU A 26 -10.62 31.96 3.61
N GLY A 27 -9.54 31.37 3.07
CA GLY A 27 -8.84 30.23 3.66
C GLY A 27 -9.08 28.92 2.91
N LYS A 28 -8.74 27.82 3.58
CA LYS A 28 -8.87 26.47 3.02
C LYS A 28 -10.29 25.93 3.21
N PHE A 29 -10.79 25.27 2.17
CA PHE A 29 -12.08 24.59 2.17
C PHE A 29 -11.95 23.23 1.50
N TYR A 30 -12.89 22.34 1.77
CA TYR A 30 -13.02 21.07 1.07
C TYR A 30 -14.35 21.02 0.34
N LYS A 31 -14.36 20.42 -0.85
CA LYS A 31 -15.57 20.25 -1.66
C LYS A 31 -15.72 18.78 -2.03
N ILE A 32 -16.86 18.20 -1.70
CA ILE A 32 -17.36 16.95 -2.29
C ILE A 32 -18.20 17.35 -3.49
N GLY A 33 -18.07 16.62 -4.60
CA GLY A 33 -18.94 16.87 -5.74
C GLY A 33 -18.94 15.73 -6.74
N PHE A 34 -19.83 15.87 -7.72
CA PHE A 34 -20.00 14.95 -8.83
C PHE A 34 -19.75 15.65 -10.17
N THR A 35 -19.17 14.94 -11.13
CA THR A 35 -18.99 15.43 -12.51
C THR A 35 -18.97 14.29 -13.52
N THR A 36 -19.49 14.53 -14.72
CA THR A 36 -19.31 13.65 -15.88
C THR A 36 -18.06 14.01 -16.71
N MET A 37 -17.33 15.05 -16.30
CA MET A 37 -16.14 15.53 -16.99
C MET A 37 -14.90 14.69 -16.65
N LYS A 38 -13.84 14.88 -17.45
CA LYS A 38 -12.59 14.12 -17.35
C LYS A 38 -11.72 14.54 -16.16
N SER A 39 -11.93 15.73 -15.59
CA SER A 39 -11.15 16.21 -14.45
C SER A 39 -11.95 17.15 -13.53
N VAL A 40 -11.43 17.38 -12.32
CA VAL A 40 -11.96 18.40 -11.38
C VAL A 40 -11.75 19.80 -11.94
N ASN A 41 -10.62 20.05 -12.61
CA ASN A 41 -10.34 21.33 -13.27
C ASN A 41 -11.42 21.69 -14.29
N ASP A 42 -11.76 20.76 -15.18
CA ASP A 42 -12.83 20.98 -16.17
C ASP A 42 -14.17 21.30 -15.49
N ARG A 43 -14.48 20.58 -14.40
CA ARG A 43 -15.75 20.77 -13.66
C ARG A 43 -15.84 22.14 -13.02
N LEU A 44 -14.77 22.62 -12.39
CA LEU A 44 -14.77 23.94 -11.75
C LEU A 44 -14.65 25.08 -12.77
N ALA A 45 -14.08 24.82 -13.95
CA ALA A 45 -14.02 25.76 -15.06
C ALA A 45 -15.32 25.86 -15.89
N PHE A 46 -16.29 24.94 -15.71
CA PHE A 46 -17.46 24.74 -16.60
C PHE A 46 -18.36 25.97 -16.85
N GLN A 47 -18.17 27.08 -16.16
CA GLN A 47 -18.91 28.32 -16.36
C GLN A 47 -18.02 29.55 -16.60
N GLY A 48 -16.72 29.34 -16.82
CA GLY A 48 -15.76 30.43 -16.99
C GLY A 48 -15.62 31.32 -15.75
N THR A 49 -15.97 30.82 -14.56
CA THR A 49 -15.88 31.58 -13.29
C THR A 49 -14.44 31.72 -12.81
N GLY A 50 -13.52 30.90 -13.34
CA GLY A 50 -12.13 30.87 -12.91
C GLY A 50 -11.95 30.22 -11.54
N ASP A 51 -12.91 29.42 -11.07
CA ASP A 51 -12.86 28.77 -9.76
C ASP A 51 -11.82 27.64 -9.70
N GLU A 52 -11.42 27.08 -10.85
CA GLU A 52 -10.38 26.07 -10.95
C GLU A 52 -9.03 26.54 -10.40
N LYS A 53 -8.77 27.86 -10.37
CA LYS A 53 -7.57 28.45 -9.75
C LYS A 53 -7.50 28.24 -8.23
N TYR A 54 -8.63 27.94 -7.59
CA TYR A 54 -8.67 27.67 -6.16
C TYR A 54 -8.31 26.22 -5.83
N ILE A 55 -8.19 25.32 -6.81
CA ILE A 55 -7.77 23.94 -6.56
C ILE A 55 -6.35 23.94 -6.00
N ASP A 56 -6.20 23.51 -4.75
CA ASP A 56 -4.91 23.28 -4.10
C ASP A 56 -4.47 21.83 -4.34
N GLU A 57 -5.34 20.86 -4.02
CA GLU A 57 -5.04 19.44 -4.17
C GLU A 57 -6.30 18.62 -4.42
N VAL A 58 -6.28 17.74 -5.43
CA VAL A 58 -7.34 16.76 -5.69
C VAL A 58 -7.07 15.52 -4.84
N LEU A 59 -7.86 15.31 -3.80
CA LEU A 59 -7.69 14.24 -2.81
C LEU A 59 -8.36 12.93 -3.26
N TYR A 60 -9.45 13.04 -4.02
CA TYR A 60 -10.18 11.92 -4.58
C TYR A 60 -10.77 12.30 -5.94
N PHE A 61 -10.61 11.45 -6.94
CA PHE A 61 -11.26 11.58 -8.25
C PHE A 61 -11.39 10.19 -8.88
N GLN A 62 -12.56 9.57 -8.76
CA GLN A 62 -12.78 8.23 -9.29
C GLN A 62 -14.16 8.10 -9.94
N PHE A 63 -14.17 7.37 -11.05
CA PHE A 63 -15.40 6.98 -11.73
C PHE A 63 -16.18 5.98 -10.88
N ARG A 64 -17.48 6.22 -10.70
CA ARG A 64 -18.39 5.32 -10.01
C ARG A 64 -19.74 5.25 -10.69
N LEU A 65 -20.34 4.06 -10.62
CA LEU A 65 -21.76 3.88 -10.86
C LEU A 65 -22.51 4.37 -9.61
N GLY A 66 -23.51 5.23 -9.78
CA GLY A 66 -24.24 5.85 -8.66
C GLY A 66 -23.52 7.04 -8.01
N ALA A 67 -22.51 7.64 -8.67
CA ALA A 67 -21.69 8.71 -8.09
C ALA A 67 -22.49 9.93 -7.62
N TYR A 68 -23.50 10.36 -8.39
CA TYR A 68 -24.37 11.47 -8.00
C TYR A 68 -25.21 11.16 -6.76
N GLY A 69 -25.90 10.02 -6.74
CA GLY A 69 -26.66 9.60 -5.55
C GLY A 69 -25.80 9.42 -4.30
N LEU A 70 -24.54 8.98 -4.47
CA LEU A 70 -23.57 8.90 -3.38
C LEU A 70 -23.13 10.28 -2.90
N GLU A 71 -22.84 11.22 -3.80
CA GLU A 71 -22.52 12.61 -3.48
C GLU A 71 -23.65 13.28 -2.67
N GLN A 72 -24.89 13.16 -3.12
CA GLN A 72 -26.06 13.62 -2.36
C GLN A 72 -26.15 12.96 -0.97
N SER A 73 -25.81 11.68 -0.88
CA SER A 73 -25.78 10.96 0.40
C SER A 73 -24.73 11.49 1.36
N LEU A 74 -23.55 11.83 0.84
CA LEU A 74 -22.46 12.44 1.61
C LEU A 74 -22.82 13.85 2.08
N HIS A 75 -23.44 14.67 1.22
CA HIS A 75 -23.90 16.00 1.63
C HIS A 75 -24.96 15.94 2.72
N SER A 76 -25.90 15.00 2.62
CA SER A 76 -26.89 14.76 3.68
C SER A 76 -26.21 14.33 4.98
N TYR A 77 -25.29 13.36 4.90
CA TYR A 77 -24.55 12.82 6.04
C TYR A 77 -23.69 13.85 6.77
N PHE A 78 -23.09 14.80 6.04
CA PHE A 78 -22.24 15.87 6.59
C PHE A 78 -22.94 17.23 6.64
N SER A 79 -24.27 17.28 6.61
CA SER A 79 -25.02 18.53 6.54
C SER A 79 -24.76 19.48 7.72
N ASP A 80 -24.44 18.93 8.89
CA ASP A 80 -24.06 19.66 10.11
C ASP A 80 -22.67 20.32 10.01
N LYS A 81 -21.82 19.85 9.10
CA LYS A 81 -20.47 20.37 8.85
C LYS A 81 -20.38 21.32 7.65
N ALA A 82 -21.48 21.58 6.95
CA ALA A 82 -21.50 22.45 5.78
C ALA A 82 -21.09 23.89 6.15
N ALA A 83 -20.14 24.45 5.40
CA ALA A 83 -19.49 25.72 5.75
C ALA A 83 -20.44 26.92 5.66
N PHE A 84 -21.32 26.92 4.65
CA PHE A 84 -22.19 28.05 4.36
C PHE A 84 -23.65 27.81 4.73
N GLY A 85 -24.15 26.57 4.76
CA GLY A 85 -25.53 26.26 5.13
C GLY A 85 -26.55 27.20 4.49
N LYS A 86 -27.23 28.03 5.30
CA LYS A 86 -28.20 29.05 4.85
C LYS A 86 -27.63 30.24 4.07
N TYR A 87 -26.31 30.37 4.00
CA TYR A 87 -25.57 31.47 3.35
C TYR A 87 -25.02 31.08 1.96
N SER A 88 -25.46 29.95 1.38
CA SER A 88 -24.95 29.33 0.15
C SER A 88 -25.25 30.07 -1.16
N ALA A 89 -25.80 31.28 -1.12
CA ALA A 89 -26.14 32.09 -2.30
C ALA A 89 -25.44 33.46 -2.33
N TYR A 90 -24.37 33.62 -1.55
CA TYR A 90 -23.71 34.92 -1.37
C TYR A 90 -22.62 35.14 -2.43
N ILE A 91 -22.81 36.15 -3.27
CA ILE A 91 -21.96 36.45 -4.44
C ILE A 91 -20.49 36.74 -4.09
N ASP A 92 -20.20 37.23 -2.88
CA ASP A 92 -18.83 37.56 -2.43
C ASP A 92 -18.15 36.41 -1.66
N MET A 93 -18.80 35.26 -1.58
CA MET A 93 -18.23 34.06 -0.97
C MET A 93 -17.64 33.15 -2.05
N PRO A 94 -16.70 32.27 -1.71
CA PRO A 94 -16.11 31.33 -2.67
C PRO A 94 -17.16 30.48 -3.38
N LEU A 95 -16.94 30.21 -4.68
CA LEU A 95 -17.79 29.39 -5.54
C LEU A 95 -19.28 29.83 -5.56
N PRO A 96 -19.57 31.14 -5.74
CA PRO A 96 -20.95 31.60 -5.72
C PRO A 96 -21.72 30.94 -6.87
N ARG A 97 -22.81 30.23 -6.54
CA ARG A 97 -23.62 29.45 -7.50
C ARG A 97 -22.92 28.23 -8.14
N ASN A 98 -21.68 27.92 -7.74
CA ASN A 98 -20.92 26.75 -8.22
C ASN A 98 -20.74 25.71 -7.08
N GLY A 99 -21.83 25.47 -6.34
CA GLY A 99 -21.87 24.53 -5.22
C GLY A 99 -21.22 25.05 -3.94
N GLN A 100 -21.49 26.31 -3.57
CA GLN A 100 -21.08 26.89 -2.29
C GLN A 100 -21.63 26.11 -1.08
N SER A 101 -22.84 25.54 -1.19
CA SER A 101 -23.46 24.70 -0.16
C SER A 101 -22.70 23.39 0.10
N GLU A 102 -21.83 23.00 -0.82
CA GLU A 102 -21.08 21.74 -0.81
C GLU A 102 -19.65 21.92 -0.23
N LEU A 103 -19.38 23.08 0.37
CA LEU A 103 -18.10 23.40 0.99
C LEU A 103 -18.09 23.02 2.48
N TYR A 104 -16.93 22.57 2.95
CA TYR A 104 -16.66 22.18 4.33
C TYR A 104 -15.41 22.90 4.83
N TYR A 105 -15.42 23.31 6.11
CA TYR A 105 -14.23 23.84 6.77
C TYR A 105 -13.21 22.73 7.11
N ASP A 106 -13.73 21.56 7.46
CA ASP A 106 -12.97 20.42 7.93
C ASP A 106 -12.75 19.40 6.80
N ASP A 107 -11.67 18.60 6.90
CA ASP A 107 -11.46 17.43 6.05
C ASP A 107 -12.42 16.29 6.47
N VAL A 108 -13.67 16.38 6.00
CA VAL A 108 -14.75 15.47 6.40
C VAL A 108 -14.57 14.02 5.93
N LEU A 109 -13.72 13.77 4.93
CA LEU A 109 -13.40 12.41 4.47
C LEU A 109 -12.06 11.89 5.02
N GLU A 110 -11.34 12.68 5.81
CA GLU A 110 -10.04 12.31 6.40
C GLU A 110 -9.01 11.86 5.34
N LEU A 111 -9.04 12.50 4.17
CA LEU A 111 -8.16 12.20 3.04
C LEU A 111 -6.92 13.11 2.96
N ASP A 112 -6.91 14.24 3.66
CA ASP A 112 -5.81 15.19 3.67
C ASP A 112 -4.91 15.01 4.91
N GLY A 113 -3.78 14.34 4.71
CA GLY A 113 -2.76 14.17 5.75
C GLY A 113 -2.09 15.48 6.23
N LYS A 114 -2.32 16.61 5.54
CA LYS A 114 -1.80 17.94 5.91
C LYS A 114 -2.86 18.82 6.61
N PHE A 115 -4.08 18.31 6.79
CA PHE A 115 -5.15 19.05 7.46
C PHE A 115 -4.79 19.33 8.92
N THR A 116 -5.13 20.53 9.40
CA THR A 116 -5.08 20.86 10.83
C THR A 116 -6.35 21.58 11.27
N PRO A 117 -6.87 21.35 12.48
CA PRO A 117 -8.04 22.08 13.00
C PRO A 117 -7.87 23.60 13.00
N ALA A 118 -6.64 24.09 13.17
CA ALA A 118 -6.33 25.52 13.12
C ALA A 118 -6.62 26.16 11.75
N GLN A 119 -6.45 25.42 10.65
CA GLN A 119 -6.81 25.88 9.31
C GLN A 119 -8.33 26.06 9.18
N ALA A 120 -9.11 25.07 9.66
CA ALA A 120 -10.57 25.14 9.66
C ALA A 120 -11.07 26.33 10.49
N ASP A 121 -10.50 26.54 11.69
CA ASP A 121 -10.83 27.66 12.56
C ASP A 121 -10.51 29.02 11.94
N PHE A 122 -9.39 29.12 11.21
CA PHE A 122 -9.03 30.32 10.47
C PHE A 122 -10.06 30.62 9.38
N SER A 123 -10.40 29.63 8.55
CA SER A 123 -11.40 29.79 7.49
C SER A 123 -12.78 30.16 8.05
N ARG A 124 -13.20 29.53 9.14
CA ARG A 124 -14.47 29.82 9.81
C ARG A 124 -14.54 31.26 10.30
N LYS A 125 -13.48 31.76 10.97
CA LYS A 125 -13.40 33.16 11.41
C LYS A 125 -13.41 34.15 10.24
N ALA A 126 -12.74 33.80 9.13
CA ALA A 126 -12.72 34.63 7.93
C ALA A 126 -14.12 34.74 7.30
N VAL A 127 -14.86 33.63 7.21
CA VAL A 127 -16.25 33.62 6.72
C VAL A 127 -17.19 34.37 7.66
N GLU A 128 -17.11 34.15 8.97
CA GLU A 128 -17.90 34.90 9.97
C GLU A 128 -17.71 36.41 9.82
N LEU A 129 -16.45 36.84 9.64
CA LEU A 129 -16.12 38.25 9.42
C LEU A 129 -16.68 38.77 8.09
N ALA A 130 -16.56 38.00 7.00
CA ALA A 130 -17.10 38.36 5.70
C ALA A 130 -18.64 38.52 5.73
N ILE A 131 -19.34 37.60 6.39
CA ILE A 131 -20.80 37.68 6.61
C ILE A 131 -21.14 38.92 7.44
N ALA A 132 -20.44 39.15 8.56
CA ALA A 132 -20.72 40.28 9.44
C ALA A 132 -20.48 41.64 8.75
N LYS A 133 -19.48 41.75 7.87
CA LYS A 133 -19.23 42.96 7.05
C LYS A 133 -20.37 43.30 6.08
N ARG A 134 -21.24 42.35 5.75
CA ARG A 134 -22.45 42.62 4.95
C ARG A 134 -23.56 43.25 5.79
N THR A 135 -23.68 42.85 7.05
CA THR A 135 -24.67 43.38 7.98
C THR A 135 -24.23 44.72 8.57
N TYR A 136 -22.92 44.90 8.78
CA TYR A 136 -22.34 46.06 9.42
C TYR A 136 -21.32 46.73 8.48
N THR A 137 -21.53 48.03 8.22
CA THR A 137 -20.66 48.83 7.34
C THR A 137 -19.22 48.99 7.85
N SER A 138 -18.97 48.72 9.13
CA SER A 138 -17.65 48.83 9.75
C SER A 138 -17.11 47.47 10.19
N GLU A 139 -15.90 47.13 9.74
CA GLU A 139 -15.16 45.94 10.18
C GLU A 139 -14.97 45.89 11.70
N ILE A 140 -14.77 47.04 12.33
CA ILE A 140 -14.58 47.16 13.78
C ILE A 140 -15.87 46.76 14.51
N TRP A 141 -17.02 47.21 14.01
CA TRP A 141 -18.32 46.84 14.56
C TRP A 141 -18.62 45.35 14.37
N ALA A 142 -18.34 44.79 13.19
CA ALA A 142 -18.45 43.36 12.92
C ALA A 142 -17.64 42.52 13.92
N LYS A 143 -16.36 42.86 14.12
CA LYS A 143 -15.48 42.16 15.10
C LYS A 143 -16.01 42.29 16.54
N ARG A 144 -16.46 43.49 16.94
CA ARG A 144 -17.01 43.72 18.29
C ARG A 144 -18.28 42.91 18.54
N ILE A 145 -19.17 42.80 17.57
CA ILE A 145 -20.42 42.02 17.70
C ILE A 145 -20.13 40.52 17.78
N ILE A 146 -19.19 40.01 16.97
CA ILE A 146 -18.75 38.61 17.07
C ILE A 146 -18.16 38.32 18.46
N ALA A 147 -17.32 39.21 18.98
CA ALA A 147 -16.73 39.07 20.31
C ALA A 147 -17.81 39.12 21.42
N LEU A 148 -18.74 40.07 21.33
CA LEU A 148 -19.85 40.21 22.28
C LEU A 148 -20.74 38.97 22.31
N ASN A 149 -21.11 38.43 21.14
CA ASN A 149 -21.92 37.21 21.05
C ASN A 149 -21.22 36.01 21.70
N LYS A 150 -19.90 35.87 21.53
CA LYS A 150 -19.12 34.81 22.20
C LYS A 150 -19.10 34.96 23.72
N VAL A 151 -18.93 36.19 24.22
CA VAL A 151 -18.97 36.47 25.66
C VAL A 151 -20.37 36.18 26.23
N VAL A 152 -21.42 36.70 25.59
CA VAL A 152 -22.80 36.48 26.04
C VAL A 152 -23.16 35.01 26.05
N LEU A 153 -22.82 34.26 24.99
CA LEU A 153 -23.09 32.82 24.93
C LEU A 153 -22.31 32.04 26.01
N SER A 154 -21.04 32.39 26.23
CA SER A 154 -20.21 31.75 27.27
C SER A 154 -20.76 32.03 28.67
N SER A 155 -21.18 33.26 28.94
CA SER A 155 -21.83 33.66 30.19
C SER A 155 -23.16 32.94 30.39
N LEU A 156 -23.98 32.82 29.34
CA LEU A 156 -25.24 32.05 29.38
C LEU A 156 -24.99 30.56 29.65
N MET A 157 -23.98 29.95 29.03
CA MET A 157 -23.62 28.56 29.28
C MET A 157 -23.08 28.35 30.70
N ALA A 158 -22.27 29.28 31.21
CA ALA A 158 -21.79 29.24 32.60
C ALA A 158 -22.95 29.36 33.59
N LEU A 159 -23.89 30.28 33.34
CA LEU A 159 -25.09 30.45 34.15
C LEU A 159 -25.98 29.20 34.11
N ALA A 160 -26.18 28.60 32.93
CA ALA A 160 -26.93 27.35 32.80
C ALA A 160 -26.30 26.20 33.61
N LYS A 161 -24.97 26.08 33.61
CA LYS A 161 -24.25 25.12 34.46
C LYS A 161 -24.47 25.38 35.95
N VAL A 162 -24.42 26.64 36.39
CA VAL A 162 -24.65 27.03 37.80
C VAL A 162 -26.08 26.73 38.25
N ILE A 163 -27.07 26.92 37.38
CA ILE A 163 -28.48 26.66 37.67
C ILE A 163 -28.80 25.14 37.59
N GLY A 164 -27.83 24.29 37.26
CA GLY A 164 -28.05 22.85 37.06
C GLY A 164 -28.93 22.55 35.85
N TRP A 165 -29.12 23.53 34.97
CA TRP A 165 -29.82 23.33 33.72
C TRP A 165 -28.94 22.51 32.79
N SER A 166 -29.37 21.28 32.51
CA SER A 166 -28.72 20.46 31.50
C SER A 166 -28.72 21.23 30.17
N ILE A 167 -27.67 21.04 29.36
CA ILE A 167 -27.59 21.64 28.02
C ILE A 167 -28.87 21.36 27.20
N LYS A 168 -29.49 20.18 27.42
CA LYS A 168 -30.79 19.79 26.83
C LYS A 168 -31.94 20.69 27.27
N SER A 169 -31.97 21.12 28.53
CA SER A 169 -33.01 22.01 29.09
C SER A 169 -32.93 23.43 28.51
N VAL A 170 -31.71 23.95 28.36
CA VAL A 170 -31.45 25.24 27.68
C VAL A 170 -31.88 25.15 26.21
N GLN A 171 -31.44 24.11 25.51
CA GLN A 171 -31.82 23.88 24.11
C GLN A 171 -33.34 23.75 23.93
N SER A 172 -34.01 23.02 24.83
CA SER A 172 -35.47 22.91 24.86
C SER A 172 -36.16 24.27 25.05
N ALA A 173 -35.66 25.11 25.97
CA ALA A 173 -36.25 26.43 26.24
C ALA A 173 -36.06 27.43 25.08
N ILE A 174 -34.98 27.30 24.31
CA ILE A 174 -34.75 28.09 23.08
C ILE A 174 -35.52 27.49 21.88
N GLY A 175 -36.33 26.45 22.10
CA GLY A 175 -37.14 25.81 21.04
C GLY A 175 -36.38 24.84 20.14
N THR A 176 -35.11 24.54 20.44
CA THR A 176 -34.37 23.46 19.78
C THR A 176 -34.75 22.12 20.39
N LYS A 177 -35.92 21.58 20.01
CA LYS A 177 -36.33 20.22 20.40
C LYS A 177 -35.38 19.19 19.78
N THR A 178 -34.54 18.57 20.61
CA THR A 178 -33.89 17.28 20.31
C THR A 178 -34.84 16.15 20.70
N THR A 179 -36.02 16.10 20.08
CA THR A 179 -36.80 14.86 20.06
C THR A 179 -35.99 13.85 19.26
N GLY A 180 -35.71 12.68 19.86
CA GLY A 180 -35.17 11.53 19.14
C GLY A 180 -36.20 11.05 18.13
N GLN A 181 -36.34 11.80 17.04
CA GLN A 181 -37.20 11.47 15.94
C GLN A 181 -36.50 10.34 15.20
N GLU A 182 -37.13 9.16 15.17
CA GLU A 182 -36.69 8.10 14.27
C GLU A 182 -36.63 8.69 12.86
N LEU A 183 -35.43 8.65 12.28
CA LEU A 183 -35.22 9.20 10.95
C LEU A 183 -36.08 8.40 9.95
N PRO A 184 -36.68 9.06 8.94
CA PRO A 184 -37.39 8.35 7.89
C PRO A 184 -36.49 7.28 7.25
N PRO A 185 -37.03 6.11 6.83
CA PRO A 185 -36.25 5.04 6.23
C PRO A 185 -35.34 5.47 5.08
N SER A 186 -35.78 6.44 4.26
CA SER A 186 -34.98 7.00 3.16
C SER A 186 -33.73 7.76 3.63
N VAL A 187 -33.80 8.45 4.77
CA VAL A 187 -32.66 9.17 5.36
C VAL A 187 -31.67 8.18 5.96
N LEU A 188 -32.18 7.10 6.58
CA LEU A 188 -31.35 6.03 7.11
C LEU A 188 -30.58 5.30 5.99
N GLU A 189 -31.24 5.01 4.86
CA GLU A 189 -30.59 4.43 3.69
C GLU A 189 -29.47 5.33 3.15
N THR A 190 -29.76 6.63 3.05
CA THR A 190 -28.80 7.66 2.62
C THR A 190 -27.58 7.70 3.55
N HIS A 191 -27.80 7.70 4.87
CA HIS A 191 -26.72 7.67 5.86
C HIS A 191 -25.90 6.37 5.78
N ASN A 192 -26.55 5.23 5.58
CA ASN A 192 -25.87 3.94 5.45
C ASN A 192 -24.97 3.90 4.20
N ARG A 193 -25.44 4.44 3.07
CA ARG A 193 -24.61 4.56 1.84
C ARG A 193 -23.35 5.39 2.08
N ALA A 194 -23.48 6.56 2.73
CA ALA A 194 -22.35 7.40 3.09
C ALA A 194 -21.37 6.68 4.04
N LYS A 195 -21.89 6.00 5.09
CA LYS A 195 -21.06 5.23 6.03
C LYS A 195 -20.29 4.10 5.35
N LEU A 196 -20.94 3.33 4.47
CA LEU A 196 -20.30 2.25 3.72
C LEU A 196 -19.16 2.78 2.84
N PHE A 197 -19.39 3.90 2.13
CA PHE A 197 -18.35 4.53 1.33
C PHE A 197 -17.18 5.07 2.17
N ILE A 198 -17.46 5.68 3.33
CA ILE A 198 -16.39 6.12 4.24
C ILE A 198 -15.57 4.92 4.77
N ALA A 199 -16.23 3.80 5.07
CA ALA A 199 -15.56 2.58 5.47
C ALA A 199 -14.69 2.01 4.34
N GLU A 200 -15.18 2.03 3.10
CA GLU A 200 -14.44 1.67 1.88
C GLU A 200 -13.20 2.56 1.71
N LEU A 201 -13.34 3.89 1.80
CA LEU A 201 -12.21 4.83 1.73
C LEU A 201 -11.16 4.56 2.82
N LYS A 202 -11.58 4.31 4.06
CA LYS A 202 -10.67 3.99 5.16
C LYS A 202 -9.96 2.66 4.92
N HIS A 203 -10.65 1.68 4.35
CA HIS A 203 -10.05 0.40 3.95
C HIS A 203 -9.00 0.60 2.85
N ASP A 204 -9.31 1.37 1.81
CA ASP A 204 -8.38 1.69 0.71
C ASP A 204 -7.14 2.44 1.21
N GLN A 205 -7.31 3.41 2.11
CA GLN A 205 -6.21 4.10 2.75
C GLN A 205 -5.34 3.16 3.58
N ALA A 206 -5.96 2.25 4.34
CA ALA A 206 -5.24 1.26 5.13
C ALA A 206 -4.43 0.33 4.23
N ILE A 207 -5.02 -0.17 3.13
CA ILE A 207 -4.32 -0.97 2.12
C ILE A 207 -3.16 -0.17 1.54
N LYS A 208 -3.37 1.08 1.11
CA LYS A 208 -2.30 1.92 0.55
C LYS A 208 -1.13 2.09 1.53
N ARG A 209 -1.42 2.35 2.82
CA ARG A 209 -0.39 2.45 3.86
C ARG A 209 0.36 1.14 4.06
N ILE A 210 -0.34 0.01 4.06
CA ILE A 210 0.26 -1.33 4.15
C ILE A 210 1.18 -1.57 2.95
N ARG A 211 0.71 -1.29 1.72
CA ARG A 211 1.52 -1.42 0.50
C ARG A 211 2.78 -0.56 0.56
N THR A 212 2.66 0.72 0.92
CA THR A 212 3.83 1.60 1.10
C THR A 212 4.79 1.07 2.17
N HIS A 213 4.30 0.56 3.29
CA HIS A 213 5.15 -0.05 4.32
C HIS A 213 5.90 -1.28 3.80
N ARG A 214 5.23 -2.14 3.02
CA ARG A 214 5.85 -3.31 2.37
C ARG A 214 6.94 -2.89 1.39
N GLU A 215 6.66 -1.90 0.56
CA GLU A 215 7.64 -1.35 -0.40
C GLU A 215 8.86 -0.78 0.33
N ILE A 216 8.67 0.00 1.39
CA ILE A 216 9.77 0.52 2.22
C ILE A 216 10.64 -0.62 2.78
N LYS A 217 10.05 -1.70 3.27
CA LYS A 217 10.81 -2.88 3.73
C LYS A 217 11.59 -3.55 2.60
N ILE A 218 11.02 -3.65 1.40
CA ILE A 218 11.72 -4.18 0.22
C ILE A 218 12.86 -3.24 -0.18
N PHE A 219 12.67 -1.93 -0.12
CA PHE A 219 13.75 -0.97 -0.34
C PHE A 219 14.90 -1.16 0.66
N PHE A 220 14.62 -1.32 1.95
CA PHE A 220 15.66 -1.63 2.93
C PHE A 220 16.34 -2.98 2.71
N LEU A 221 15.59 -3.99 2.25
CA LEU A 221 16.15 -5.28 1.88
C LEU A 221 17.13 -5.16 0.71
N ILE A 222 16.72 -4.46 -0.36
CA ILE A 222 17.55 -4.21 -1.54
C ILE A 222 18.77 -3.36 -1.18
N ASP A 223 18.61 -2.35 -0.32
CA ASP A 223 19.69 -1.50 0.16
C ASP A 223 20.71 -2.32 0.98
N ALA A 224 20.26 -3.09 1.97
CA ALA A 224 21.12 -3.94 2.80
C ALA A 224 21.90 -4.95 1.93
N PHE A 225 21.19 -5.61 1.00
CA PHE A 225 21.84 -6.47 0.02
C PHE A 225 22.87 -5.70 -0.80
N SER A 226 22.51 -4.57 -1.42
CA SER A 226 23.39 -3.79 -2.32
C SER A 226 24.66 -3.31 -1.62
N ASN A 227 24.53 -2.83 -0.38
CA ASN A 227 25.60 -2.28 0.43
C ASN A 227 26.44 -3.32 1.18
N ARG A 228 26.20 -4.62 0.96
CA ARG A 228 26.93 -5.73 1.61
C ARG A 228 26.77 -5.74 3.13
N ASP A 229 25.62 -5.30 3.62
CA ASP A 229 25.30 -5.20 5.05
C ASP A 229 24.52 -6.44 5.49
N PHE A 230 25.25 -7.51 5.81
CA PHE A 230 24.66 -8.80 6.17
C PHE A 230 23.84 -8.74 7.45
N GLU A 231 24.28 -7.96 8.45
CA GLU A 231 23.52 -7.82 9.72
C GLU A 231 22.16 -7.17 9.47
N LYS A 232 22.10 -6.07 8.70
CA LYS A 232 20.79 -5.49 8.32
C LYS A 232 19.96 -6.42 7.45
N PHE A 233 20.59 -7.20 6.58
CA PHE A 233 19.89 -8.17 5.74
C PHE A 233 19.23 -9.26 6.61
N LYS A 234 19.98 -9.78 7.59
CA LYS A 234 19.53 -10.81 8.55
C LYS A 234 18.45 -10.31 9.52
N ASP A 235 18.44 -9.01 9.83
CA ASP A 235 17.33 -8.38 10.58
C ASP A 235 16.00 -8.37 9.80
N LEU A 236 16.08 -8.39 8.47
CA LEU A 236 14.92 -8.35 7.57
C LEU A 236 14.45 -9.74 7.13
N VAL A 237 15.38 -10.68 6.94
CA VAL A 237 15.14 -11.99 6.32
C VAL A 237 15.52 -13.13 7.25
N ASN A 238 14.69 -14.17 7.29
CA ASN A 238 15.10 -15.43 7.90
C ASN A 238 16.02 -16.21 6.95
N ILE A 239 17.33 -16.18 7.21
CA ILE A 239 18.35 -16.78 6.34
C ILE A 239 18.15 -18.29 6.15
N LYS A 240 17.70 -18.99 7.19
CA LYS A 240 17.41 -20.44 7.09
C LYS A 240 16.24 -20.71 6.14
N GLU A 241 15.16 -19.93 6.24
CA GLU A 241 14.04 -20.02 5.31
C GLU A 241 14.45 -19.63 3.89
N LEU A 242 15.31 -18.62 3.73
CA LEU A 242 15.84 -18.23 2.41
C LEU A 242 16.63 -19.36 1.76
N GLY A 243 17.54 -20.01 2.50
CA GLY A 243 18.28 -21.18 2.00
C GLY A 243 17.35 -22.31 1.59
N GLN A 244 16.30 -22.58 2.39
CA GLN A 244 15.28 -23.56 2.06
C GLN A 244 14.49 -23.18 0.79
N ASP A 245 14.11 -21.92 0.63
CA ASP A 245 13.35 -21.45 -0.52
C ASP A 245 14.17 -21.51 -1.81
N ILE A 246 15.47 -21.23 -1.76
CA ILE A 246 16.40 -21.42 -2.90
C ILE A 246 16.50 -22.91 -3.25
N ALA A 247 16.78 -23.77 -2.26
CA ALA A 247 16.88 -25.22 -2.48
C ALA A 247 15.58 -25.80 -3.07
N ASN A 248 14.43 -25.36 -2.55
CA ASN A 248 13.12 -25.76 -3.08
C ASN A 248 12.91 -25.30 -4.51
N SER A 249 13.27 -24.05 -4.84
CA SER A 249 13.20 -23.54 -6.21
C SER A 249 14.05 -24.40 -7.15
N LEU A 250 15.29 -24.70 -6.79
CA LEU A 250 16.19 -25.54 -7.61
C LEU A 250 15.68 -26.97 -7.74
N ALA A 251 15.18 -27.56 -6.67
CA ALA A 251 14.67 -28.94 -6.64
C ALA A 251 13.38 -29.17 -7.47
N LEU A 252 12.67 -28.12 -7.90
CA LEU A 252 11.51 -28.26 -8.80
C LEU A 252 11.89 -28.75 -10.20
N ASP A 253 13.16 -28.63 -10.59
CA ASP A 253 13.68 -29.18 -11.83
C ASP A 253 14.21 -30.60 -11.60
N LEU A 254 13.60 -31.61 -12.24
CA LEU A 254 13.99 -33.02 -12.13
C LEU A 254 15.49 -33.26 -12.43
N GLN A 255 16.09 -32.46 -13.32
CA GLN A 255 17.52 -32.55 -13.64
C GLN A 255 18.40 -32.00 -12.51
N MET A 256 17.94 -30.98 -11.78
CA MET A 256 18.62 -30.46 -10.59
C MET A 256 18.31 -31.31 -9.35
N PHE A 257 17.17 -32.00 -9.32
CA PHE A 257 16.82 -32.95 -8.27
C PHE A 257 17.75 -34.17 -8.27
N SER A 258 18.19 -34.66 -9.44
CA SER A 258 19.18 -35.74 -9.50
C SER A 258 20.54 -35.34 -8.92
N ASP A 259 20.93 -34.07 -9.01
CA ASP A 259 22.16 -33.58 -8.36
C ASP A 259 22.03 -33.69 -6.83
N TYR A 260 20.86 -33.36 -6.27
CA TYR A 260 20.63 -33.51 -4.84
C TYR A 260 20.55 -34.96 -4.36
N LEU A 261 20.35 -35.94 -5.27
CA LEU A 261 20.48 -37.37 -4.96
C LEU A 261 21.95 -37.84 -4.90
N CYS A 262 22.88 -37.08 -5.46
CA CYS A 262 24.32 -37.39 -5.35
C CYS A 262 24.88 -37.10 -3.95
N ILE A 263 24.27 -36.19 -3.18
CA ILE A 263 24.68 -35.94 -1.77
C ILE A 263 24.38 -37.18 -0.88
N PRO A 264 23.16 -37.76 -0.90
CA PRO A 264 22.84 -39.07 -0.33
C PRO A 264 23.78 -40.20 -0.69
N ASN A 265 24.30 -40.21 -1.93
CA ASN A 265 25.14 -41.30 -2.43
C ASN A 265 26.52 -41.36 -1.77
N ASN A 266 26.96 -40.26 -1.16
CA ASN A 266 28.20 -40.18 -0.39
C ASN A 266 27.96 -40.31 1.12
N CYS A 267 26.69 -40.30 1.55
CA CYS A 267 26.27 -40.63 2.92
C CYS A 267 25.87 -42.11 3.00
N CYS A 268 25.62 -42.64 4.19
CA CYS A 268 25.10 -43.99 4.37
C CYS A 268 23.70 -44.16 3.71
N MET A 269 23.68 -44.46 2.40
CA MET A 269 22.48 -44.46 1.55
C MET A 269 21.36 -45.33 2.13
N PHE A 270 21.68 -46.49 2.70
CA PHE A 270 20.69 -47.38 3.32
C PHE A 270 19.99 -46.73 4.50
N THR A 271 20.74 -46.08 5.40
CA THR A 271 20.19 -45.39 6.57
C THR A 271 19.30 -44.23 6.13
N LEU A 272 19.74 -43.44 5.14
CA LEU A 272 18.93 -42.34 4.63
C LEU A 272 17.67 -42.84 3.93
N MET A 273 17.76 -43.88 3.10
CA MET A 273 16.61 -44.50 2.43
C MET A 273 15.58 -45.06 3.42
N GLU A 274 16.04 -45.68 4.50
CA GLU A 274 15.16 -46.13 5.58
C GLU A 274 14.41 -44.95 6.20
N HIS A 275 15.10 -43.85 6.50
CA HIS A 275 14.46 -42.64 7.04
C HIS A 275 13.50 -41.97 6.05
N MET A 276 13.80 -41.99 4.75
CA MET A 276 12.91 -41.48 3.70
C MET A 276 11.60 -42.27 3.59
N ASN A 277 11.56 -43.54 4.01
CA ASN A 277 10.30 -44.32 4.07
C ASN A 277 9.39 -43.87 5.22
N HIS A 278 9.92 -43.15 6.21
CA HIS A 278 9.22 -42.79 7.43
C HIS A 278 9.05 -41.27 7.62
N SER A 279 9.72 -40.46 6.81
CA SER A 279 9.78 -39.00 6.92
C SER A 279 9.55 -38.32 5.58
N ASN A 280 9.52 -36.98 5.57
CA ASN A 280 9.43 -36.20 4.33
C ASN A 280 10.73 -36.33 3.53
N CYS A 281 10.73 -37.16 2.48
CA CYS A 281 11.90 -37.42 1.64
C CYS A 281 12.52 -36.14 1.06
N HIS A 282 11.70 -35.16 0.68
CA HIS A 282 12.16 -33.89 0.11
C HIS A 282 13.01 -33.09 1.10
N GLU A 283 12.57 -33.02 2.35
CA GLU A 283 13.30 -32.33 3.41
C GLU A 283 14.64 -33.02 3.70
N LEU A 284 14.63 -34.35 3.79
CA LEU A 284 15.84 -35.14 4.03
C LEU A 284 16.89 -34.99 2.92
N ILE A 285 16.45 -34.98 1.66
CA ILE A 285 17.33 -34.84 0.48
C ILE A 285 17.89 -33.42 0.37
N THR A 286 17.08 -32.40 0.64
CA THR A 286 17.50 -30.99 0.46
C THR A 286 18.28 -30.44 1.64
N LYS A 287 18.20 -31.05 2.83
CA LYS A 287 18.81 -30.54 4.06
C LYS A 287 20.32 -30.24 3.94
N PRO A 288 21.19 -31.10 3.38
CA PRO A 288 22.61 -30.77 3.21
C PRO A 288 22.82 -29.52 2.35
N ALA A 289 22.08 -29.38 1.25
CA ALA A 289 22.16 -28.20 0.39
C ALA A 289 21.70 -26.93 1.13
N VAL A 290 20.60 -27.02 1.89
CA VAL A 290 20.09 -25.91 2.69
C VAL A 290 21.09 -25.47 3.76
N ASP A 291 21.65 -26.41 4.51
CA ASP A 291 22.63 -26.13 5.55
C ASP A 291 23.91 -25.52 4.95
N SER A 292 24.23 -25.85 3.69
CA SER A 292 25.35 -25.28 2.95
C SER A 292 25.07 -23.91 2.33
N TYR A 293 23.83 -23.61 1.94
CA TYR A 293 23.47 -22.31 1.38
C TYR A 293 23.52 -21.19 2.42
N ILE A 294 23.30 -21.49 3.68
CA ILE A 294 23.33 -20.48 4.76
C ILE A 294 24.69 -19.76 4.84
N PRO A 295 25.82 -20.45 5.07
CA PRO A 295 27.13 -19.80 5.12
C PRO A 295 27.53 -19.17 3.78
N MET A 296 27.11 -19.78 2.66
CA MET A 296 27.34 -19.24 1.31
C MET A 296 26.64 -17.90 1.09
N ILE A 297 25.37 -17.78 1.49
CA ILE A 297 24.60 -16.53 1.40
C ILE A 297 25.25 -15.44 2.26
N GLU A 298 25.69 -15.79 3.47
CA GLU A 298 26.40 -14.89 4.37
C GLU A 298 27.69 -14.36 3.75
N GLU A 299 28.54 -15.27 3.24
CA GLU A 299 29.77 -14.90 2.56
C GLU A 299 29.50 -14.04 1.33
N PHE A 300 28.53 -14.44 0.50
CA PHE A 300 28.19 -13.75 -0.72
C PHE A 300 27.70 -12.32 -0.47
N ILE A 301 26.80 -12.13 0.50
CA ILE A 301 26.29 -10.79 0.83
C ILE A 301 27.44 -9.91 1.32
N THR A 302 28.32 -10.44 2.17
CA THR A 302 29.42 -9.70 2.78
C THR A 302 30.52 -9.35 1.78
N THR A 303 30.93 -10.31 0.96
CA THR A 303 32.16 -10.21 0.15
C THR A 303 31.88 -10.00 -1.35
N ARG A 304 30.68 -10.33 -1.82
CA ARG A 304 30.31 -10.51 -3.24
C ARG A 304 31.09 -11.62 -3.95
N LYS A 305 31.57 -12.58 -3.17
CA LYS A 305 32.29 -13.76 -3.62
C LYS A 305 31.81 -14.95 -2.80
N ILE A 306 31.99 -16.12 -3.36
CA ILE A 306 31.83 -17.39 -2.65
C ILE A 306 33.20 -18.05 -2.77
N SER A 307 33.91 -18.20 -1.65
CA SER A 307 35.23 -18.82 -1.63
C SER A 307 35.16 -20.26 -1.20
N ASP A 308 34.19 -20.61 -0.34
CA ASP A 308 33.94 -21.97 0.05
C ASP A 308 32.80 -22.57 -0.78
N MET A 309 33.17 -23.52 -1.63
CA MET A 309 32.24 -24.28 -2.45
C MET A 309 31.96 -25.66 -1.84
N SER A 310 32.42 -25.96 -0.63
CA SER A 310 32.18 -27.23 0.02
C SER A 310 30.72 -27.38 0.45
N ILE A 311 30.21 -28.61 0.35
CA ILE A 311 28.90 -28.97 0.88
C ILE A 311 29.05 -29.32 2.35
N HIS A 312 28.34 -28.58 3.20
CA HIS A 312 28.20 -28.84 4.61
C HIS A 312 27.24 -30.03 4.83
N ILE A 313 27.80 -31.15 5.27
CA ILE A 313 27.03 -32.32 5.66
C ILE A 313 26.47 -32.10 7.08
N PRO A 314 25.16 -32.29 7.30
CA PRO A 314 24.57 -32.13 8.63
C PRO A 314 25.18 -33.12 9.63
N ASP A 315 25.40 -32.68 10.87
CA ASP A 315 25.89 -33.51 11.98
C ASP A 315 24.78 -34.41 12.57
N ASP A 316 24.07 -35.13 11.70
CA ASP A 316 23.06 -36.12 12.06
C ASP A 316 23.53 -37.49 11.56
N PRO A 317 23.48 -38.55 12.40
CA PRO A 317 23.91 -39.90 12.03
C PRO A 317 23.37 -40.42 10.69
N ILE A 318 22.19 -39.95 10.25
CA ILE A 318 21.62 -40.36 8.96
C ILE A 318 22.42 -39.86 7.75
N TYR A 319 23.25 -38.83 7.93
CA TYR A 319 24.16 -38.28 6.92
C TYR A 319 25.63 -38.67 7.17
N ALA A 320 25.90 -39.62 8.08
CA ALA A 320 27.25 -40.10 8.28
C ALA A 320 27.85 -40.62 6.96
N ILE A 321 29.05 -40.15 6.62
CA ILE A 321 29.79 -40.58 5.44
C ILE A 321 30.13 -42.07 5.61
N ASP A 322 29.87 -42.86 4.57
CA ASP A 322 30.22 -44.28 4.59
C ASP A 322 31.76 -44.41 4.74
N PRO A 323 32.28 -45.19 5.70
CA PRO A 323 33.72 -45.39 5.87
C PRO A 323 34.46 -45.85 4.60
N GLY A 324 33.75 -46.43 3.62
CA GLY A 324 34.29 -46.77 2.30
C GLY A 324 34.53 -45.59 1.36
N TYR A 325 34.06 -44.39 1.72
CA TYR A 325 34.12 -43.14 0.96
C TYR A 325 35.01 -42.09 1.66
N ASP A 326 36.08 -42.53 2.33
CA ASP A 326 37.06 -41.64 2.95
C ASP A 326 37.72 -40.74 1.88
N GLY A 327 37.47 -39.44 1.94
CA GLY A 327 38.14 -38.43 1.10
C GLY A 327 37.37 -37.90 -0.13
N CYS A 328 36.06 -38.13 -0.24
CA CYS A 328 35.25 -37.38 -1.21
C CYS A 328 35.07 -35.93 -0.72
N ASP A 329 35.90 -35.00 -1.20
CA ASP A 329 35.63 -33.57 -1.09
C ASP A 329 34.35 -33.27 -1.87
N LEU A 330 33.24 -33.09 -1.15
CA LEU A 330 31.96 -32.73 -1.75
C LEU A 330 31.98 -31.24 -2.05
N SER A 331 32.12 -30.88 -3.32
CA SER A 331 32.08 -29.49 -3.76
C SER A 331 30.83 -29.22 -4.58
N PHE A 332 30.17 -28.08 -4.39
CA PHE A 332 29.12 -27.55 -5.27
C PHE A 332 29.55 -27.39 -6.72
N ASN A 333 30.86 -27.34 -7.01
CA ASN A 333 31.36 -27.39 -8.39
C ASN A 333 30.99 -28.71 -9.10
N ASP A 334 30.73 -29.76 -8.34
CA ASP A 334 30.32 -31.07 -8.86
C ASP A 334 28.79 -31.16 -9.04
N TYR A 335 28.04 -30.12 -8.65
CA TYR A 335 26.57 -30.08 -8.68
C TYR A 335 26.08 -28.97 -9.61
N PHE A 336 25.47 -29.37 -10.72
CA PHE A 336 25.11 -28.49 -11.82
C PHE A 336 24.15 -27.38 -11.41
N GLY A 337 23.12 -27.68 -10.61
CA GLY A 337 22.16 -26.67 -10.17
C GLY A 337 22.77 -25.55 -9.30
N ALA A 338 23.71 -25.90 -8.42
CA ALA A 338 24.29 -24.97 -7.47
C ALA A 338 25.37 -24.07 -8.11
N GLN A 339 26.24 -24.64 -8.94
CA GLN A 339 27.29 -23.90 -9.65
C GLN A 339 26.69 -22.77 -10.50
N GLU A 340 25.56 -23.04 -11.15
CA GLU A 340 24.94 -22.10 -12.09
C GLU A 340 24.13 -21.04 -11.36
N PHE A 341 23.51 -21.39 -10.23
CA PHE A 341 22.96 -20.41 -9.29
C PHE A 341 24.04 -19.43 -8.81
N ILE A 342 25.23 -19.93 -8.50
CA ILE A 342 26.38 -19.11 -8.08
C ILE A 342 26.85 -18.20 -9.22
N GLY A 343 26.89 -18.70 -10.46
CA GLY A 343 27.16 -17.88 -11.64
C GLY A 343 26.18 -16.70 -11.79
N LEU A 344 24.89 -16.91 -11.51
CA LEU A 344 23.90 -15.82 -11.49
C LEU A 344 24.17 -14.79 -10.39
N LEU A 345 24.69 -15.20 -9.24
CA LEU A 345 25.03 -14.28 -8.15
C LEU A 345 26.18 -13.32 -8.51
N GLU A 346 27.07 -13.73 -9.44
CA GLU A 346 28.20 -12.90 -9.89
C GLU A 346 27.82 -11.80 -10.90
N CYS A 347 26.60 -11.85 -11.45
CA CYS A 347 26.08 -10.86 -12.38
C CYS A 347 25.98 -9.45 -11.75
N SER A 348 25.88 -8.43 -12.61
CA SER A 348 25.53 -7.07 -12.19
C SER A 348 24.02 -6.94 -12.01
N TYR A 349 23.58 -6.16 -11.03
CA TYR A 349 22.17 -6.04 -10.65
C TYR A 349 21.61 -4.69 -11.12
N ILE A 350 20.58 -4.74 -11.96
CA ILE A 350 19.89 -3.56 -12.46
C ILE A 350 18.41 -3.69 -12.03
N SER A 351 17.88 -2.73 -11.28
CA SER A 351 16.48 -2.79 -10.81
C SER A 351 15.62 -1.75 -11.51
N LYS A 352 14.64 -2.18 -12.31
CA LYS A 352 13.53 -1.36 -12.83
C LYS A 352 12.25 -2.15 -13.13
N THR A 353 11.65 -2.82 -12.15
CA THR A 353 10.26 -3.29 -12.30
C THR A 353 9.34 -2.69 -11.22
N PRO A 354 8.09 -2.33 -11.57
CA PRO A 354 7.11 -1.88 -10.58
C PRO A 354 6.70 -3.03 -9.67
N PHE A 355 6.47 -2.73 -8.39
CA PHE A 355 5.98 -3.71 -7.41
C PHE A 355 4.55 -4.12 -7.73
N LYS A 356 4.30 -5.43 -7.79
CA LYS A 356 2.98 -6.02 -7.94
C LYS A 356 2.52 -6.60 -6.61
N HIS A 357 1.47 -6.00 -6.04
CA HIS A 357 0.93 -6.39 -4.73
C HIS A 357 -0.19 -7.42 -4.87
N ASP A 358 -0.14 -8.49 -4.07
CA ASP A 358 -1.28 -9.37 -3.77
C ASP A 358 -1.63 -9.21 -2.29
N ASP A 359 -2.62 -8.37 -2.01
CA ASP A 359 -3.04 -8.07 -0.63
C ASP A 359 -3.68 -9.26 0.07
N THR A 360 -4.29 -10.19 -0.69
CA THR A 360 -4.92 -11.39 -0.15
C THR A 360 -3.88 -12.35 0.41
N LYS A 361 -2.77 -12.51 -0.31
CA LYS A 361 -1.65 -13.35 0.12
C LYS A 361 -0.63 -12.60 0.97
N ALA A 362 -0.76 -11.29 1.09
CA ALA A 362 0.23 -10.40 1.70
C ALA A 362 1.62 -10.57 1.06
N THR A 363 1.68 -10.61 -0.27
CA THR A 363 2.91 -10.77 -1.04
C THR A 363 3.17 -9.60 -1.97
N VAL A 364 4.45 -9.34 -2.27
CA VAL A 364 4.88 -8.39 -3.29
C VAL A 364 5.81 -9.10 -4.27
N GLU A 365 5.50 -9.01 -5.55
CA GLU A 365 6.27 -9.56 -6.66
C GLU A 365 7.02 -8.43 -7.38
N PHE A 366 8.30 -8.64 -7.67
CA PHE A 366 9.12 -7.79 -8.53
C PHE A 366 10.19 -8.62 -9.23
N SER A 367 10.80 -8.06 -10.28
CA SER A 367 11.90 -8.70 -11.00
C SER A 367 13.20 -7.92 -10.85
N ILE A 368 14.28 -8.66 -10.66
CA ILE A 368 15.65 -8.20 -10.67
C ILE A 368 16.24 -8.52 -12.04
N GLU A 369 16.78 -7.51 -12.73
CA GLU A 369 17.55 -7.71 -13.96
C GLU A 369 18.99 -8.03 -13.57
N LEU A 370 19.51 -9.13 -14.10
CA LEU A 370 20.89 -9.58 -13.92
C LEU A 370 21.61 -9.42 -15.24
N GLU A 371 22.79 -8.80 -15.25
CA GLU A 371 23.63 -8.64 -16.44
C GLU A 371 24.94 -9.43 -16.27
N ASP A 372 25.18 -10.41 -17.14
CA ASP A 372 26.44 -11.16 -17.14
C ASP A 372 27.59 -10.23 -17.57
N LYS A 373 28.60 -10.09 -16.72
CA LYS A 373 29.73 -9.18 -16.95
C LYS A 373 30.59 -9.56 -18.15
N LEU A 374 30.62 -10.84 -18.53
CA LEU A 374 31.43 -11.31 -19.64
C LEU A 374 30.76 -11.07 -20.99
N THR A 375 29.44 -11.16 -21.03
CA THR A 375 28.67 -11.23 -22.28
C THR A 375 27.71 -10.06 -22.47
N ALA A 376 27.46 -9.27 -21.42
CA ALA A 376 26.49 -8.18 -21.33
C ALA A 376 25.03 -8.59 -21.58
N GLU A 377 24.71 -9.88 -21.61
CA GLU A 377 23.32 -10.34 -21.71
C GLU A 377 22.58 -10.22 -20.38
N ARG A 378 21.25 -10.13 -20.50
CA ARG A 378 20.35 -9.77 -19.42
C ARG A 378 19.34 -10.87 -19.14
N PHE A 379 19.19 -11.19 -17.87
CA PHE A 379 18.27 -12.18 -17.34
C PHE A 379 17.35 -11.53 -16.32
N TRP A 380 16.21 -12.14 -16.08
CA TRP A 380 15.25 -11.65 -15.09
C TRP A 380 15.00 -12.72 -14.05
N VAL A 381 15.18 -12.37 -12.78
CA VAL A 381 14.77 -13.22 -11.65
C VAL A 381 13.58 -12.56 -10.97
N VAL A 382 12.45 -13.24 -10.97
CA VAL A 382 11.25 -12.85 -10.24
C VAL A 382 11.46 -13.21 -8.77
N VAL A 383 11.21 -12.24 -7.89
CA VAL A 383 11.26 -12.37 -6.45
C VAL A 383 9.86 -12.12 -5.90
N VAL A 384 9.36 -13.06 -5.10
CA VAL A 384 8.10 -12.91 -4.37
C VAL A 384 8.41 -12.82 -2.89
N VAL A 385 8.11 -11.67 -2.29
CA VAL A 385 8.32 -11.40 -0.86
C VAL A 385 7.01 -11.56 -0.11
N SER A 386 7.00 -12.46 0.88
CA SER A 386 5.87 -12.70 1.77
C SER A 386 6.02 -11.92 3.08
N PHE A 387 4.92 -11.28 3.49
CA PHE A 387 4.81 -10.50 4.73
C PHE A 387 3.92 -11.17 5.79
N LYS A 388 3.64 -12.48 5.65
CA LYS A 388 2.84 -13.21 6.65
C LYS A 388 3.57 -13.41 7.98
N ASN A 389 4.89 -13.41 7.94
CA ASN A 389 5.76 -13.61 9.09
C ASN A 389 6.37 -12.26 9.54
N LYS A 390 6.92 -12.23 10.76
CA LYS A 390 7.65 -11.06 11.28
C LYS A 390 8.85 -10.70 10.38
N MET A 391 9.59 -11.74 9.97
CA MET A 391 10.68 -11.66 9.00
C MET A 391 10.16 -11.91 7.59
N LEU A 392 10.81 -11.30 6.60
CA LEU A 392 10.49 -11.49 5.19
C LEU A 392 10.90 -12.90 4.75
N ARG A 393 10.02 -13.53 3.98
CA ARG A 393 10.32 -14.78 3.27
C ARG A 393 10.34 -14.49 1.77
N LEU A 394 11.36 -15.00 1.07
CA LEU A 394 11.59 -14.73 -0.36
C LEU A 394 11.50 -16.03 -1.13
N THR A 395 10.73 -16.05 -2.21
CA THR A 395 10.70 -17.17 -3.15
C THR A 395 11.03 -16.71 -4.57
N PHE A 396 11.53 -17.64 -5.37
CA PHE A 396 12.07 -17.37 -6.71
C PHE A 396 11.37 -18.26 -7.74
N PRO A 397 10.16 -17.88 -8.20
CA PRO A 397 9.30 -18.76 -9.01
C PRO A 397 9.88 -19.12 -10.38
N ASN A 398 10.77 -18.29 -10.95
CA ASN A 398 11.37 -18.53 -12.27
C ASN A 398 12.88 -18.82 -12.21
N LEU A 399 13.43 -19.15 -11.03
CA LEU A 399 14.88 -19.29 -10.84
C LEU A 399 15.51 -20.29 -11.81
N ASN A 400 14.88 -21.46 -11.98
CA ASN A 400 15.40 -22.51 -12.86
C ASN A 400 15.38 -22.09 -14.34
N GLU A 401 14.37 -21.33 -14.75
CA GLU A 401 14.30 -20.78 -16.11
C GLU A 401 15.44 -19.78 -16.35
N SER A 402 15.69 -18.90 -15.37
CA SER A 402 16.80 -17.95 -15.43
C SER A 402 18.16 -18.65 -15.50
N ILE A 403 18.36 -19.72 -14.72
CA ILE A 403 19.57 -20.54 -14.74
C ILE A 403 19.76 -21.20 -16.12
N ARG A 404 18.73 -21.83 -16.67
CA ARG A 404 18.81 -22.48 -18.00
C ARG A 404 19.11 -21.47 -19.11
N ALA A 405 18.52 -20.27 -19.04
CA ALA A 405 18.79 -19.20 -19.98
C ALA A 405 20.27 -18.78 -19.93
N TYR A 406 20.80 -18.55 -18.73
CA TYR A 406 22.20 -18.22 -18.49
C TYR A 406 23.16 -19.28 -19.03
N GLN A 407 22.86 -20.57 -18.78
CA GLN A 407 23.65 -21.69 -19.29
C GLN A 407 23.68 -21.77 -20.81
N THR A 408 22.51 -21.70 -21.43
CA THR A 408 22.36 -21.80 -22.89
C THR A 408 23.22 -20.74 -23.56
N GLN A 409 23.26 -19.56 -22.96
CA GLN A 409 24.09 -18.47 -23.41
C GLN A 409 25.59 -18.77 -23.27
N ARG A 410 26.07 -19.16 -22.09
CA ARG A 410 27.50 -19.42 -21.88
C ARG A 410 28.04 -20.52 -22.80
N LYS A 411 27.25 -21.57 -23.05
CA LYS A 411 27.60 -22.62 -24.02
C LYS A 411 27.68 -22.11 -25.45
N HIS A 412 26.81 -21.17 -25.83
CA HIS A 412 26.89 -20.54 -27.14
C HIS A 412 28.19 -19.73 -27.28
N ASN A 413 28.58 -18.98 -26.25
CA ASN A 413 29.77 -18.14 -26.26
C ASN A 413 31.09 -18.92 -26.17
N SER A 414 31.13 -20.06 -25.47
CA SER A 414 32.33 -20.91 -25.46
C SER A 414 32.63 -21.49 -26.84
N LEU A 415 31.58 -21.89 -27.59
CA LEU A 415 31.73 -22.44 -28.93
C LEU A 415 32.14 -21.40 -29.98
N THR A 416 31.81 -20.13 -29.78
CA THR A 416 32.21 -19.05 -30.69
C THR A 416 33.60 -18.50 -30.42
N MET A 417 34.15 -18.67 -29.21
CA MET A 417 35.53 -18.27 -28.89
C MET A 417 36.59 -19.28 -29.35
N ASP A 418 36.21 -20.55 -29.56
CA ASP A 418 37.10 -21.60 -30.08
C ASP A 418 37.19 -21.61 -31.62
N GLN A 419 36.44 -20.75 -32.32
CA GLN A 419 36.46 -20.54 -33.78
C GLN A 419 37.18 -19.24 -34.14
#